data_AF-A0A517I8B8-F1
#
_entry.id   AF-A0A517I8B8-F1
#
_cell.length_a   1.000
_cell.length_b   1.000
_cell.length_c   1.000
_cell.angle_alpha   90.00
_cell.angle_beta   90.00
_cell.angle_gamma   90.00
#
_symmetry.space_group_name_H-M   'P 1'
#
loop_
_entity.id
_entity.type
_entity.pdbx_description
1 polymer ?
#
loop_
_entity_poly.entity_id
_entity_poly.type
_entity_poly.pdbx_seq_one_letter_code
_entity_poly.pdbx_strand_id
1 'polypeptide(L)'
;MTRREFMDELNALLSALPDKERLDILADYTEHFLLGMKQGKTEYEIAEALGSPKLVARELLAGYRIDQAQSNVSVGNMTRAIVATISLGFFNLVFVLGPFLGLIGILMGLYAMTAALLVAPVGIFLDYGIPAPSQERLFLLFSSMVSVGLGGMFAIGLLRLTKWLYRQFLRYLQFNVKMIRGK
;
A
#
# COMPACT_ATOMS: atom_id res chain seq x y z
N MET A 1 -24.91 -46.10 -28.38
CA MET A 1 -23.79 -46.76 -27.67
C MET A 1 -24.33 -47.41 -26.41
N THR A 2 -23.67 -48.44 -25.89
CA THR A 2 -24.05 -49.05 -24.60
C THR A 2 -23.56 -48.20 -23.43
N ARG A 3 -24.11 -48.42 -22.22
CA ARG A 3 -23.64 -47.71 -21.02
C ARG A 3 -22.15 -47.93 -20.81
N ARG A 4 -21.68 -49.17 -20.97
CA ARG A 4 -20.26 -49.51 -20.76
C ARG A 4 -19.35 -48.73 -21.71
N GLU A 5 -19.70 -48.68 -22.99
CA GLU A 5 -18.95 -47.92 -24.00
C GLU A 5 -18.89 -46.42 -23.67
N PHE A 6 -20.02 -45.83 -23.26
CA PHE A 6 -20.08 -44.42 -22.87
C PHE A 6 -19.15 -44.13 -21.67
N MET A 7 -19.22 -44.97 -20.64
CA MET A 7 -18.47 -44.78 -19.40
C MET A 7 -16.96 -45.00 -19.59
N ASP A 8 -16.57 -46.01 -20.37
CA ASP A 8 -15.16 -46.29 -20.67
C ASP A 8 -14.54 -45.13 -21.48
N GLU A 9 -15.25 -44.60 -22.47
CA GLU A 9 -14.78 -43.46 -23.26
C GLU A 9 -14.71 -42.18 -22.41
N LEU A 10 -15.73 -41.91 -21.60
CA LEU A 10 -15.74 -40.74 -20.70
C LEU A 10 -14.59 -40.79 -19.68
N ASN A 11 -14.34 -41.95 -19.06
CA ASN A 11 -13.24 -42.12 -18.10
C ASN A 11 -11.86 -41.87 -18.74
N ALA A 12 -11.65 -42.36 -19.97
CA ALA A 12 -10.40 -42.13 -20.70
C ALA A 12 -10.20 -40.63 -21.00
N LEU A 13 -11.26 -39.94 -21.42
CA LEU A 13 -11.23 -38.52 -21.75
C LEU A 13 -11.03 -37.62 -20.52
N LEU A 14 -11.51 -38.04 -19.35
CA LEU A 14 -11.37 -37.31 -18.08
C LEU A 14 -10.06 -37.62 -17.32
N SER A 15 -9.11 -38.35 -17.92
CA SER A 15 -7.83 -38.71 -17.30
C SER A 15 -6.94 -37.54 -16.84
N ALA A 16 -7.23 -36.32 -17.30
CA ALA A 16 -6.56 -35.10 -16.86
C ALA A 16 -7.06 -34.56 -15.51
N LEU A 17 -8.19 -35.06 -15.00
CA LEU A 17 -8.73 -34.68 -13.69
C LEU A 17 -8.08 -35.51 -12.56
N PRO A 18 -8.01 -34.98 -11.33
CA PRO A 18 -7.67 -35.76 -10.15
C PRO A 18 -8.59 -36.97 -9.99
N ASP A 19 -8.05 -38.08 -9.47
CA ASP A 19 -8.78 -39.35 -9.35
C ASP A 19 -10.12 -39.20 -8.63
N LYS A 20 -10.15 -38.42 -7.55
CA LYS A 20 -11.36 -38.19 -6.77
C LYS A 20 -12.47 -37.54 -7.62
N GLU A 21 -12.19 -36.41 -8.26
CA GLU A 21 -13.18 -35.70 -9.08
C GLU A 21 -13.64 -36.54 -10.27
N ARG A 22 -12.70 -37.25 -10.90
CA ARG A 22 -13.03 -38.16 -11.99
C ARG A 22 -13.98 -39.27 -11.53
N LEU A 23 -13.73 -39.88 -10.38
CA LEU A 23 -14.58 -40.93 -9.82
C LEU A 23 -15.95 -40.39 -9.43
N ASP A 24 -16.02 -39.20 -8.85
CA ASP A 24 -17.28 -38.54 -8.47
C ASP A 24 -18.14 -38.29 -9.73
N ILE A 25 -17.56 -37.74 -10.80
CA ILE A 25 -18.26 -37.54 -12.09
C ILE A 25 -18.77 -38.86 -12.67
N LEU A 26 -17.94 -39.91 -12.66
CA LEU A 26 -18.35 -41.22 -13.18
C LEU A 26 -19.46 -41.85 -12.34
N ALA A 27 -19.49 -41.61 -11.03
CA ALA A 27 -20.56 -42.06 -10.16
C ALA A 27 -21.90 -41.37 -10.51
N ASP A 28 -21.88 -40.06 -10.72
CA ASP A 28 -23.07 -39.27 -11.11
C ASP A 28 -23.68 -39.76 -12.43
N TYR A 29 -22.85 -39.98 -13.45
CA TYR A 29 -23.32 -40.51 -14.73
C TYR A 29 -23.82 -41.96 -14.61
N THR A 30 -23.19 -42.77 -13.76
CA THR A 30 -23.66 -44.13 -13.49
C THR A 30 -25.06 -44.10 -12.87
N GLU A 31 -25.30 -43.22 -11.91
CA GLU A 31 -26.62 -43.03 -11.29
C GLU A 31 -27.64 -42.55 -12.32
N HIS A 32 -27.26 -41.63 -13.20
CA HIS A 32 -28.12 -41.13 -14.28
C HIS A 32 -28.58 -42.24 -15.23
N PHE A 33 -27.69 -43.16 -15.61
CA PHE A 33 -28.04 -44.35 -16.38
C PHE A 33 -28.98 -45.29 -15.60
N LEU A 34 -28.71 -45.54 -14.32
CA LEU A 34 -29.56 -46.40 -13.48
C LEU A 34 -30.98 -45.85 -13.32
N LEU A 35 -31.11 -44.53 -13.13
CA LEU A 35 -32.41 -43.86 -13.02
C LEU A 35 -33.19 -43.91 -14.34
N GLY A 36 -32.52 -43.68 -15.47
CA GLY A 36 -33.16 -43.80 -16.78
C GLY A 36 -33.68 -45.21 -17.05
N MET A 37 -32.90 -46.24 -16.68
CA MET A 37 -33.33 -47.63 -16.81
C MET A 37 -34.52 -47.97 -15.91
N LYS A 38 -34.57 -47.45 -14.68
CA LYS A 38 -35.73 -47.60 -13.78
C LYS A 38 -37.00 -46.96 -14.34
N GLN A 39 -36.86 -45.92 -15.17
CA GLN A 39 -37.97 -45.26 -15.86
C GLN A 39 -38.39 -45.98 -17.16
N GLY A 40 -37.81 -47.15 -17.45
CA GLY A 40 -38.12 -47.96 -18.62
C GLY A 40 -37.40 -47.56 -19.90
N LYS A 41 -36.43 -46.63 -19.84
CA LYS A 41 -35.60 -46.25 -21.00
C LYS A 41 -34.51 -47.28 -21.25
N THR A 42 -34.15 -47.47 -22.51
CA THR A 42 -33.01 -48.31 -22.87
C THR A 42 -31.68 -47.58 -22.66
N GLU A 43 -30.57 -48.32 -22.49
CA GLU A 43 -29.24 -47.70 -22.41
C GLU A 43 -28.92 -46.80 -23.61
N TYR A 44 -29.41 -47.18 -24.80
CA TYR A 44 -29.17 -46.45 -26.03
C TYR A 44 -29.88 -45.09 -26.02
N GLU A 45 -31.16 -45.05 -25.61
CA GLU A 45 -31.93 -43.80 -25.49
C GLU A 45 -31.31 -42.85 -24.46
N ILE A 46 -30.79 -43.39 -23.36
CA ILE A 46 -30.12 -42.58 -22.34
C ILE A 46 -28.81 -42.01 -22.89
N ALA A 47 -28.00 -42.83 -23.54
CA ALA A 47 -26.74 -42.37 -24.13
C ALA A 47 -26.96 -41.35 -25.26
N GLU A 48 -28.02 -41.52 -26.07
CA GLU A 48 -28.41 -40.55 -27.11
C GLU A 48 -28.85 -39.22 -26.48
N ALA A 49 -29.62 -39.26 -25.40
CA ALA A 49 -30.04 -38.06 -24.67
C ALA A 49 -28.87 -37.34 -23.98
N LEU A 50 -27.86 -38.06 -23.50
CA LEU A 50 -26.63 -37.49 -22.91
C LEU A 50 -25.67 -36.94 -23.97
N GLY A 51 -25.80 -37.35 -25.23
CA GLY A 51 -24.93 -36.92 -26.33
C GLY A 51 -23.59 -37.67 -26.39
N SER A 52 -22.59 -37.08 -27.04
CA SER A 52 -21.30 -37.74 -27.21
C SER A 52 -20.40 -37.59 -25.96
N PRO A 53 -19.74 -38.67 -25.48
CA PRO A 53 -18.78 -38.60 -24.36
C PRO A 53 -17.70 -37.54 -24.55
N LYS A 54 -17.25 -37.32 -25.79
CA LYS A 54 -16.27 -36.28 -26.16
C LYS A 54 -16.72 -34.86 -25.85
N LEU A 55 -17.99 -34.54 -26.15
CA LEU A 55 -18.55 -33.21 -25.86
C LEU A 55 -18.69 -32.99 -24.36
N VAL A 56 -19.24 -33.99 -23.65
CA VAL A 56 -19.38 -33.98 -22.19
C VAL A 56 -18.02 -33.78 -21.51
N ALA A 57 -17.02 -34.58 -21.87
CA ALA A 57 -15.68 -34.46 -21.29
C ALA A 57 -15.05 -33.09 -21.56
N ARG A 58 -15.24 -32.54 -22.77
CA ARG A 58 -14.72 -31.23 -23.12
C ARG A 58 -15.34 -30.11 -22.28
N GLU A 59 -16.63 -30.18 -21.99
CA GLU A 59 -17.33 -29.21 -21.16
C GLU A 59 -16.88 -29.29 -19.70
N LEU A 60 -16.80 -30.50 -19.14
CA LEU A 60 -16.32 -30.74 -17.77
C LEU A 60 -14.88 -30.25 -17.58
N LEU A 61 -13.98 -30.56 -18.51
CA LEU A 61 -12.58 -30.10 -18.47
C LEU A 61 -12.46 -28.58 -18.64
N ALA A 62 -13.35 -27.97 -19.42
CA ALA A 62 -13.37 -26.51 -19.58
C ALA A 62 -13.80 -25.83 -18.27
N GLY A 63 -14.86 -26.32 -17.61
CA GLY A 63 -15.30 -25.84 -16.31
C GLY A 63 -14.20 -25.95 -15.25
N TYR A 64 -13.59 -27.14 -15.13
CA TYR A 64 -12.51 -27.38 -14.17
C TYR A 64 -11.31 -26.42 -14.36
N ARG A 65 -10.92 -26.14 -15.61
CA ARG A 65 -9.82 -25.20 -15.89
C ARG A 65 -10.15 -23.77 -15.50
N ILE A 66 -11.40 -23.35 -15.65
CA ILE A 66 -11.86 -22.01 -15.25
C ILE A 66 -11.81 -21.89 -13.72
N ASP A 67 -12.34 -22.89 -13.00
CA ASP A 67 -12.33 -22.92 -11.54
C ASP A 67 -10.90 -22.96 -10.97
N GLN A 68 -10.00 -23.70 -11.64
CA GLN A 68 -8.59 -23.72 -11.29
C GLN A 68 -7.90 -22.37 -11.56
N ALA A 69 -8.27 -21.66 -12.63
CA ALA A 69 -7.74 -20.33 -12.93
C ALA A 69 -8.23 -19.27 -11.92
N GLN A 70 -9.48 -19.38 -11.44
CA GLN A 70 -10.03 -18.48 -10.42
C GLN A 70 -9.43 -18.75 -9.03
N SER A 71 -9.26 -20.02 -8.65
CA SER A 71 -8.64 -20.38 -7.36
C SER A 71 -7.13 -20.10 -7.31
N ASN A 72 -6.45 -20.07 -8.46
CA ASN A 72 -5.05 -19.63 -8.58
C ASN A 72 -4.85 -18.11 -8.42
N VAL A 73 -5.91 -17.32 -8.22
CA VAL A 73 -5.78 -15.99 -7.61
C VAL A 73 -5.47 -16.20 -6.13
N SER A 74 -4.24 -16.62 -5.86
CA SER A 74 -3.78 -17.05 -4.55
C SER A 74 -3.99 -15.94 -3.53
N VAL A 75 -4.86 -16.19 -2.55
CA VAL A 75 -5.10 -15.31 -1.39
C VAL A 75 -3.77 -14.90 -0.73
N GLY A 76 -2.78 -15.79 -0.73
CA GLY A 76 -1.42 -15.50 -0.24
C GLY A 76 -0.62 -14.49 -1.08
N ASN A 77 -0.87 -14.37 -2.38
CA ASN A 77 -0.29 -13.32 -3.21
C ASN A 77 -0.97 -11.97 -2.96
N MET A 78 -2.29 -11.99 -2.76
CA MET A 78 -3.07 -10.79 -2.47
C MET A 78 -2.76 -10.21 -1.08
N THR A 79 -2.66 -11.04 -0.04
CA THR A 79 -2.29 -10.57 1.31
C THR A 79 -0.87 -10.03 1.36
N ARG A 80 0.09 -10.68 0.67
CA ARG A 80 1.46 -10.15 0.54
C ARG A 80 1.48 -8.79 -0.15
N ALA A 81 0.71 -8.60 -1.23
CA ALA A 81 0.59 -7.31 -1.90
C ALA A 81 -0.01 -6.24 -0.97
N ILE A 82 -1.08 -6.56 -0.24
CA ILE A 82 -1.71 -5.64 0.73
C ILE A 82 -0.72 -5.24 1.83
N VAL A 83 -0.04 -6.21 2.44
CA VAL A 83 0.96 -5.95 3.48
C VAL A 83 2.10 -5.11 2.93
N ALA A 84 2.59 -5.40 1.72
CA ALA A 84 3.64 -4.60 1.08
C ALA A 84 3.19 -3.15 0.85
N THR A 85 1.97 -2.92 0.35
CA THR A 85 1.42 -1.57 0.14
C THR A 85 1.25 -0.80 1.45
N ILE A 86 0.69 -1.43 2.49
CA ILE A 86 0.54 -0.81 3.81
C ILE A 86 1.92 -0.51 4.40
N SER A 87 2.85 -1.46 4.32
CA SER A 87 4.21 -1.32 4.84
C SER A 87 4.95 -0.18 4.13
N LEU A 88 4.81 -0.07 2.81
CA LEU A 88 5.42 1.01 2.03
C LEU A 88 4.86 2.39 2.44
N GLY A 89 3.54 2.47 2.64
CA GLY A 89 2.88 3.69 3.11
C GLY A 89 3.34 4.09 4.51
N PHE A 90 3.38 3.13 5.45
CA PHE A 90 3.83 3.36 6.82
C PHE A 90 5.33 3.70 6.89
N PHE A 91 6.16 3.01 6.09
CA PHE A 91 7.58 3.31 5.95
C PHE A 91 7.78 4.74 5.45
N ASN A 92 7.05 5.17 4.42
CA ASN A 92 7.12 6.54 3.92
C ASN A 92 6.70 7.56 5.00
N LEU A 93 5.66 7.27 5.79
CA LEU A 93 5.21 8.14 6.87
C LEU A 93 6.28 8.31 7.95
N VAL A 94 6.88 7.22 8.43
CA VAL A 94 7.88 7.30 9.50
C VAL A 94 9.20 7.88 9.00
N PHE A 95 9.72 7.40 7.86
CA PHE A 95 11.06 7.73 7.41
C PHE A 95 11.15 9.00 6.55
N VAL A 96 10.06 9.44 5.93
CA VAL A 96 10.04 10.67 5.13
C VAL A 96 9.32 11.78 5.88
N LEU A 97 8.06 11.56 6.29
CA LEU A 97 7.28 12.61 6.96
C LEU A 97 7.80 12.91 8.37
N GLY A 98 8.22 11.89 9.14
CA GLY A 98 8.77 12.06 10.50
C GLY A 98 9.94 13.05 10.56
N PRO A 99 11.06 12.81 9.86
CA PRO A 99 12.19 13.75 9.81
C PRO A 99 11.81 15.12 9.25
N PHE A 100 10.89 15.17 8.27
CA PHE A 100 10.41 16.43 7.71
C PHE A 100 9.69 17.30 8.75
N LEU A 101 8.78 16.70 9.53
CA LEU A 101 8.10 17.39 10.63
C LEU A 101 9.09 17.79 11.74
N GLY A 102 10.06 16.92 12.05
CA GLY A 102 11.14 17.24 12.99
C GLY A 102 11.95 18.47 12.56
N LEU A 103 12.30 18.56 11.27
CA LEU A 103 13.00 19.71 10.71
C LEU A 103 12.17 21.00 10.81
N ILE A 104 10.87 20.94 10.52
CA ILE A 104 9.96 22.08 10.68
C ILE A 104 9.89 22.49 12.16
N GLY A 105 9.78 21.54 13.08
CA GLY A 105 9.79 21.79 14.53
C GLY A 105 11.04 22.52 14.99
N ILE A 106 12.22 22.06 14.56
CA ILE A 106 13.50 22.70 14.84
C ILE A 106 13.52 24.13 14.29
N LEU A 107 13.08 24.34 13.04
CA LEU A 107 13.03 25.68 12.45
C LEU A 107 12.11 26.61 13.24
N MET A 108 10.91 26.15 13.60
CA MET A 108 9.98 26.94 14.41
C MET A 108 10.60 27.31 15.77
N GLY A 109 11.27 26.37 16.44
CA GLY A 109 11.97 26.62 17.70
C GLY A 109 13.08 27.67 17.55
N LEU A 110 13.87 27.59 16.49
CA LEU A 110 14.93 28.56 16.23
C LEU A 110 14.38 29.96 15.89
N TYR A 111 13.29 30.05 15.13
CA TYR A 111 12.59 31.32 14.88
C TYR A 111 12.00 31.90 16.17
N ALA A 112 11.38 31.08 17.03
CA ALA A 112 10.85 31.52 18.32
C ALA A 112 11.97 32.02 19.25
N MET A 113 13.09 31.29 19.34
CA MET A 113 14.28 31.72 20.08
C MET A 113 14.80 33.07 19.55
N THR A 114 14.86 33.23 18.23
CA THR A 114 15.35 34.45 17.59
C THR A 114 14.42 35.64 17.87
N ALA A 115 13.10 35.42 17.78
CA ALA A 115 12.11 36.42 18.14
C ALA A 115 12.21 36.80 19.62
N ALA A 116 12.38 35.82 20.52
CA ALA A 116 12.57 36.08 21.95
C ALA A 116 13.81 36.93 22.23
N LEU A 117 14.96 36.66 21.59
CA LEU A 117 16.18 37.45 21.73
C LEU A 117 16.01 38.90 21.24
N LEU A 118 15.20 39.12 20.21
CA LEU A 118 14.92 40.45 19.65
C LEU A 118 13.89 41.23 20.48
N VAL A 119 12.89 40.53 21.04
CA VAL A 119 11.78 41.16 21.78
C VAL A 119 12.12 41.36 23.26
N ALA A 120 12.89 40.47 23.89
CA ALA A 120 13.20 40.54 25.32
C ALA A 120 13.79 41.90 25.76
N PRO A 121 14.72 42.52 25.02
CA PRO A 121 15.21 43.85 25.33
C PRO A 121 14.11 44.92 25.43
N VAL A 122 13.09 44.85 24.55
CA VAL A 122 11.98 45.82 24.52
C VAL A 122 11.17 45.75 25.82
N GLY A 123 10.90 44.54 26.32
CA GLY A 123 10.18 44.36 27.59
C GLY A 123 10.92 44.97 28.77
N ILE A 124 12.25 44.81 28.82
CA ILE A 124 13.09 45.40 29.87
C ILE A 124 12.98 46.94 29.85
N PHE A 125 13.02 47.58 28.69
CA PHE A 125 12.89 49.04 28.62
C PHE A 125 11.50 49.57 28.99
N LEU A 126 10.44 48.79 28.75
CA LEU A 126 9.07 49.15 29.12
C LEU A 126 8.86 49.12 30.65
N ASP A 127 9.40 48.10 31.34
CA ASP A 127 9.24 47.96 32.79
C ASP A 127 10.08 48.96 33.59
N TYR A 128 11.31 49.25 33.13
CA TYR A 128 12.26 50.04 33.93
C TYR A 128 12.34 51.52 33.53
N GLY A 129 11.80 51.92 32.37
CA GLY A 129 11.90 53.29 31.84
C GLY A 129 13.31 53.69 31.41
N ILE A 130 13.55 54.99 31.10
CA ILE A 130 14.90 55.56 30.87
C ILE A 130 15.36 56.27 32.15
N PRO A 131 16.31 55.72 32.92
CA PRO A 131 16.57 56.28 34.22
C PRO A 131 18.09 56.45 34.47
N ALA A 132 18.47 57.12 35.57
CA ALA A 132 19.87 57.48 35.81
C ALA A 132 20.83 56.26 35.78
N PRO A 133 22.06 56.42 35.25
CA PRO A 133 23.00 55.32 35.08
C PRO A 133 23.42 54.72 36.44
N SER A 134 23.22 53.41 36.58
CA SER A 134 23.68 52.59 37.71
C SER A 134 24.38 51.34 37.17
N GLN A 135 25.20 50.66 37.99
CA GLN A 135 25.92 49.44 37.56
C GLN A 135 24.96 48.36 37.04
N GLU A 136 23.83 48.15 37.72
CA GLU A 136 22.79 47.20 37.33
C GLU A 136 22.17 47.56 35.97
N ARG A 137 21.93 48.84 35.70
CA ARG A 137 21.34 49.29 34.43
C ARG A 137 22.30 49.28 33.27
N LEU A 138 23.58 49.57 33.53
CA LEU A 138 24.62 49.38 32.52
C LEU A 138 24.71 47.90 32.13
N PHE A 139 24.69 46.99 33.10
CA PHE A 139 24.64 45.55 32.83
C PHE A 139 23.43 45.17 31.97
N LEU A 140 22.21 45.61 32.33
CA LEU A 140 21.00 45.37 31.54
C LEU A 140 21.09 45.93 30.11
N LEU A 141 21.67 47.13 29.94
CA LEU A 141 21.89 47.74 28.64
C LEU A 141 22.85 46.90 27.78
N PHE A 142 23.99 46.50 28.34
CA PHE A 142 24.96 45.66 27.63
C PHE A 142 24.37 44.29 27.27
N SER A 143 23.66 43.64 28.19
CA SER A 143 22.96 42.38 27.92
C SER A 143 21.89 42.52 26.83
N SER A 144 21.16 43.63 26.83
CA SER A 144 20.17 43.96 25.80
C SER A 144 20.81 44.13 24.42
N MET A 145 21.92 44.87 24.33
CA MET A 145 22.67 45.04 23.08
C MET A 145 23.21 43.70 22.56
N VAL A 146 23.74 42.85 23.44
CA VAL A 146 24.19 41.50 23.09
C VAL A 146 23.03 40.65 22.59
N SER A 147 21.87 40.69 23.27
CA SER A 147 20.66 39.95 22.88
C SER A 147 20.17 40.36 21.49
N VAL A 148 20.06 41.67 21.21
CA VAL A 148 19.68 42.17 19.88
C VAL A 148 20.71 41.77 18.83
N GLY A 149 22.01 41.90 19.13
CA GLY A 149 23.10 41.54 18.23
C GLY A 149 23.05 40.05 17.84
N LEU A 150 22.95 39.16 18.82
CA LEU A 150 22.80 37.73 18.60
C LEU A 150 21.50 37.39 17.87
N GLY A 151 20.38 37.99 18.28
CA GLY A 151 19.09 37.82 17.62
C GLY A 151 19.14 38.22 16.14
N GLY A 152 19.79 39.33 15.80
CA GLY A 152 19.99 39.76 14.41
C GLY A 152 20.84 38.78 13.60
N MET A 153 21.93 38.28 14.17
CA MET A 153 22.77 37.26 13.52
C MET A 153 22.00 35.96 13.27
N PHE A 154 21.25 35.48 14.26
CA PHE A 154 20.39 34.30 14.12
C PHE A 154 19.29 34.52 13.07
N ALA A 155 18.66 35.69 13.03
CA ALA A 155 17.64 36.01 12.04
C ALA A 155 18.19 35.91 10.61
N ILE A 156 19.34 36.54 10.33
CA ILE A 156 19.97 36.47 9.01
C ILE A 156 20.38 35.02 8.68
N GLY A 157 20.97 34.31 9.65
CA GLY A 157 21.33 32.90 9.51
C GLY A 157 20.14 32.01 9.16
N LEU A 158 19.03 32.15 9.89
CA LEU A 158 17.81 31.36 9.71
C LEU A 158 17.12 31.66 8.39
N LEU A 159 17.07 32.92 7.95
CA LEU A 159 16.51 33.27 6.64
C LEU A 159 17.32 32.62 5.50
N ARG A 160 18.66 32.61 5.61
CA ARG A 160 19.53 31.92 4.64
C ARG A 160 19.36 30.40 4.69
N LEU A 161 19.29 29.83 5.89
CA LEU A 161 19.08 28.39 6.10
C LEU A 161 17.74 27.95 5.51
N THR A 162 16.66 28.70 5.78
CA THR A 162 15.30 28.41 5.28
C THR A 162 15.27 28.46 3.76
N LYS A 163 15.89 29.47 3.13
CA LYS A 163 16.03 29.53 1.66
C LYS A 163 16.85 28.37 1.10
N TRP A 164 17.90 27.94 1.79
CA TRP A 164 18.69 26.78 1.39
C TRP A 164 17.89 25.47 1.47
N LEU A 165 17.19 25.24 2.58
CA LEU A 165 16.32 24.08 2.79
C LEU A 165 15.19 24.03 1.75
N TYR A 166 14.55 25.16 1.47
CA TYR A 166 13.53 25.25 0.43
C TYR A 166 14.06 24.82 -0.95
N ARG A 167 15.28 25.25 -1.31
CA ARG A 167 15.93 24.81 -2.56
C ARG A 167 16.24 23.32 -2.55
N GLN A 168 16.69 22.74 -1.44
CA GLN A 168 16.90 21.29 -1.36
C GLN A 168 15.59 20.53 -1.48
N PHE A 169 14.52 21.01 -0.86
CA PHE A 169 13.18 20.42 -0.97
C PHE A 169 12.68 20.42 -2.42
N LEU A 170 12.81 21.54 -3.14
CA LEU A 170 12.47 21.59 -4.55
C LEU A 170 13.29 20.62 -5.41
N ARG A 171 14.60 20.49 -5.15
CA ARG A 171 15.46 19.51 -5.83
C ARG A 171 15.01 18.08 -5.56
N TYR A 172 14.65 17.76 -4.31
CA TYR A 172 14.13 16.46 -3.94
C TYR A 172 12.81 16.16 -4.66
N LEU A 173 11.86 17.10 -4.69
CA LEU A 173 10.61 16.93 -5.44
C LEU A 173 10.86 16.71 -6.93
N GLN A 174 11.75 17.52 -7.52
CA GLN A 174 12.12 17.36 -8.93
C GLN A 174 12.78 16.01 -9.21
N PHE A 175 13.65 15.53 -8.30
CA PHE A 175 14.27 14.21 -8.40
C PHE A 175 13.22 13.10 -8.39
N ASN A 176 12.26 13.14 -7.44
CA ASN A 176 11.18 12.15 -7.38
C ASN A 176 10.31 12.16 -8.65
N VAL A 177 9.95 13.35 -9.14
CA VAL A 177 9.16 13.47 -10.38
C VAL A 177 9.93 12.94 -11.60
N LYS A 178 11.24 13.18 -11.69
CA LYS A 178 12.09 12.64 -12.78
C LYS A 178 12.15 11.12 -12.73
N MET A 179 12.38 10.54 -11.55
CA MET A 179 12.40 9.10 -11.33
C MET A 179 11.09 8.43 -11.74
N ILE A 180 9.94 9.00 -11.35
CA ILE A 180 8.61 8.46 -11.71
C ILE A 180 8.37 8.58 -13.23
N ARG A 181 8.87 9.63 -13.88
CA ARG A 181 8.73 9.83 -15.34
C ARG A 181 9.76 9.04 -16.17
N GLY A 182 10.67 8.29 -15.54
CA GLY A 182 11.66 7.45 -16.22
C GLY A 182 12.66 8.20 -17.11
N LYS A 183 12.95 9.47 -16.79
CA LYS A 183 13.97 10.30 -17.47
C LYS A 183 15.09 10.72 -16.52
#